data_AF-A0A962ZDL8-F1
#
_entry.id   AF-A0A962ZDL8-F1
#
_cell.length_a   1.000
_cell.length_b   1.000
_cell.length_c   1.000
_cell.angle_alpha   90.00
_cell.angle_beta   90.00
_cell.angle_gamma   90.00
#
_symmetry.space_group_name_H-M   'P 1'
#
loop_
_entity.id
_entity.type
_entity.pdbx_description
1 polymer ?
#
loop_
_entity_poly.entity_id
_entity_poly.type
_entity_poly.pdbx_seq_one_letter_code
_entity_poly.pdbx_strand_id
1 'polypeptide(L)'
;MNEVRPGHTRNEFLRHMVLGFAAILMIYPLLWMILSAFKPDDQIFTNPTSLPASFDLSNFYDGWVALRVSFTTFYQNSFLIAIFAVIGNLAACSLTAFAFARLEFPGRKIWFTLMLGTLMLPYHVTLVPQYVMFLKLGWVDSFLPLIIPKFLAVDA
;
A
#
# COMPACT_ATOMS: atom_id res chain seq x y z
N MET A 1 -0.36 -43.61 -10.73
CA MET A 1 -0.68 -44.25 -9.43
C MET A 1 -1.14 -43.13 -8.51
N ASN A 2 -2.46 -43.00 -8.34
CA ASN A 2 -3.06 -41.99 -7.46
C ASN A 2 -3.04 -42.54 -6.03
N GLU A 3 -2.17 -41.99 -5.17
CA GLU A 3 -2.26 -42.23 -3.73
C GLU A 3 -3.47 -41.49 -3.16
N VAL A 4 -4.64 -42.14 -3.18
CA VAL A 4 -5.78 -41.71 -2.36
C VAL A 4 -5.43 -42.08 -0.92
N ARG A 5 -4.88 -41.13 -0.16
CA ARG A 5 -4.57 -41.28 1.27
C ARG A 5 -5.85 -41.09 2.09
N PRO A 6 -6.46 -42.16 2.64
CA PRO A 6 -7.70 -42.05 3.38
C PRO A 6 -7.37 -41.68 4.83
N GLY A 7 -7.65 -40.43 5.20
CA GLY A 7 -7.41 -39.93 6.57
C GLY A 7 -7.31 -38.42 6.74
N HIS A 8 -7.34 -37.64 5.64
CA HIS A 8 -7.19 -36.17 5.70
C HIS A 8 -8.50 -35.37 5.62
N THR A 9 -9.62 -35.95 5.22
CA THR A 9 -10.86 -35.22 4.89
C THR A 9 -11.42 -34.40 6.05
N ARG A 10 -11.31 -34.89 7.30
CA ARG A 10 -11.76 -34.14 8.50
C ARG A 10 -10.85 -32.96 8.82
N ASN A 11 -9.54 -33.12 8.68
CA ASN A 11 -8.57 -32.04 8.91
C ASN A 11 -8.64 -31.00 7.79
N GLU A 12 -8.90 -31.42 6.55
CA GLU A 12 -9.16 -30.52 5.44
C GLU A 12 -10.45 -29.73 5.65
N PHE A 13 -11.55 -30.38 6.01
CA PHE A 13 -12.82 -29.70 6.30
C PHE A 13 -12.67 -28.68 7.44
N LEU A 14 -12.00 -29.05 8.54
CA LEU A 14 -11.70 -28.13 9.64
C LEU A 14 -10.81 -26.96 9.20
N ARG A 15 -9.79 -27.19 8.36
CA ARG A 15 -8.96 -26.12 7.79
C ARG A 15 -9.79 -25.16 6.93
N HIS A 16 -10.67 -25.66 6.09
CA HIS A 16 -11.55 -24.82 5.27
C HIS A 16 -12.54 -24.03 6.13
N MET A 17 -13.11 -24.61 7.20
CA MET A 17 -13.97 -23.88 8.13
C MET A 17 -13.20 -22.76 8.87
N VAL A 18 -11.99 -23.04 9.35
CA VAL A 18 -11.16 -22.04 10.05
C VAL A 18 -10.76 -20.92 9.10
N LEU A 19 -10.30 -21.25 7.89
CA LEU A 19 -9.95 -20.26 6.86
C LEU A 19 -11.18 -19.45 6.43
N GLY A 20 -12.34 -20.09 6.27
CA GLY A 20 -13.60 -19.42 5.94
C GLY A 20 -14.04 -18.45 7.03
N PHE A 21 -13.97 -18.86 8.30
CA PHE A 21 -14.28 -17.98 9.43
C PHE A 21 -13.31 -16.79 9.53
N ALA A 22 -12.00 -17.04 9.39
CA ALA A 22 -10.99 -15.99 9.36
C ALA A 22 -11.21 -15.01 8.19
N ALA A 23 -11.57 -15.51 7.00
CA ALA A 23 -11.90 -14.68 5.85
C ALA A 23 -13.12 -13.80 6.12
N ILE A 24 -14.19 -14.34 6.71
CA ILE A 24 -15.38 -13.56 7.08
C ILE A 24 -15.02 -12.45 8.07
N LEU A 25 -14.21 -12.75 9.10
CA LEU A 25 -13.75 -11.75 10.06
C LEU A 25 -12.93 -10.62 9.40
N MET A 26 -12.05 -10.96 8.44
CA MET A 26 -11.27 -9.96 7.71
C MET A 26 -12.11 -9.15 6.72
N ILE A 27 -13.14 -9.74 6.11
CA ILE A 27 -14.02 -9.09 5.14
C ILE A 27 -15.05 -8.19 5.84
N TYR A 28 -15.41 -8.47 7.11
CA TYR A 28 -16.44 -7.72 7.82
C TYR A 28 -16.22 -6.19 7.85
N PRO A 29 -15.03 -5.65 8.18
CA PRO A 29 -14.78 -4.20 8.11
C PRO A 29 -14.94 -3.61 6.71
N LEU A 30 -14.58 -4.38 5.67
CA LEU A 30 -14.73 -3.95 4.28
C LEU A 30 -16.20 -3.88 3.88
N LEU A 31 -17.00 -4.88 4.25
CA LEU A 31 -18.45 -4.86 4.04
C LEU A 31 -19.10 -3.69 4.76
N TRP A 32 -18.69 -3.43 6.01
CA TRP A 32 -19.17 -2.30 6.77
C TRP A 32 -18.83 -0.96 6.11
N MET A 33 -17.60 -0.81 5.59
CA MET A 33 -17.18 0.39 4.87
C MET A 33 -17.99 0.61 3.59
N ILE A 34 -18.22 -0.45 2.80
CA ILE A 34 -19.02 -0.38 1.57
C ILE A 34 -20.46 0.01 1.91
N LEU A 35 -21.09 -0.65 2.89
CA LEU A 35 -22.46 -0.33 3.30
C LEU A 35 -22.57 1.10 3.81
N SER A 36 -21.59 1.57 4.59
CA SER A 36 -21.58 2.94 5.13
C SER A 36 -21.42 3.99 4.03
N ALA A 37 -20.76 3.68 2.91
CA ALA A 37 -20.63 4.60 1.78
C ALA A 37 -21.98 4.93 1.11
N PHE A 38 -23.00 4.07 1.24
CA PHE A 38 -24.35 4.29 0.72
C PHE A 38 -25.33 4.87 1.75
N LYS A 39 -24.90 5.11 3.00
CA LYS A 39 -25.78 5.64 4.04
C LYS A 39 -25.98 7.14 3.88
N PRO A 40 -27.20 7.66 4.09
CA PRO A 40 -27.44 9.09 4.26
C PRO A 40 -26.64 9.68 5.44
N ASP A 41 -26.22 10.93 5.33
CA ASP A 41 -25.36 11.62 6.32
C ASP A 41 -25.91 11.59 7.75
N ASP A 42 -27.23 11.68 7.92
CA ASP A 42 -27.93 11.64 9.20
C ASP A 42 -27.86 10.26 9.90
N GLN A 43 -27.58 9.19 9.14
CA GLN A 43 -27.54 7.83 9.64
C GLN A 43 -26.14 7.33 9.99
N ILE A 44 -25.09 8.01 9.51
CA ILE A 44 -23.69 7.63 9.76
C ILE A 44 -23.38 7.68 11.26
N PHE A 45 -23.85 8.73 11.96
CA PHE A 45 -23.59 8.94 13.39
C PHE A 45 -24.68 8.38 14.31
N THR A 46 -25.90 8.19 13.79
CA THR A 46 -27.06 7.78 14.59
C THR A 46 -27.20 6.26 14.63
N ASN A 47 -26.88 5.54 13.55
CA ASN A 47 -26.96 4.07 13.45
C ASN A 47 -25.77 3.49 12.67
N PRO A 48 -24.56 3.48 13.27
CA PRO A 48 -23.33 3.10 12.57
C PRO A 48 -23.30 1.64 12.12
N THR A 49 -23.89 0.71 12.86
CA THR A 49 -23.85 -0.74 12.57
C THR A 49 -25.05 -1.28 11.78
N SER A 50 -26.10 -0.49 11.55
CA SER A 50 -27.27 -0.95 10.80
C SER A 50 -27.00 -1.04 9.29
N LEU A 51 -27.82 -1.80 8.57
CA LEU A 51 -27.90 -1.70 7.11
C LEU A 51 -28.41 -0.28 6.72
N PRO A 52 -28.07 0.22 5.52
CA PRO A 52 -28.60 1.50 5.02
C PRO A 52 -30.12 1.44 4.96
N ALA A 53 -30.82 2.46 5.49
CA ALA A 53 -32.28 2.53 5.37
C ALA A 53 -32.71 2.86 3.92
N SER A 54 -31.86 3.58 3.19
CA SER A 54 -31.98 3.88 1.76
C SER A 54 -30.58 3.87 1.15
N PHE A 55 -30.48 3.43 -0.11
CA PHE A 55 -29.24 3.50 -0.86
C PHE A 55 -29.11 4.90 -1.48
N ASP A 56 -28.20 5.70 -0.93
CA ASP A 56 -27.90 7.01 -1.49
C ASP A 56 -26.63 6.95 -2.34
N LEU A 57 -26.78 7.23 -3.63
CA LEU A 57 -25.68 7.30 -4.60
C LEU A 57 -25.09 8.71 -4.71
N SER A 58 -25.78 9.73 -4.17
CA SER A 58 -25.31 11.12 -4.20
C SER A 58 -23.99 11.28 -3.44
N ASN A 59 -23.79 10.53 -2.35
CA ASN A 59 -22.54 10.43 -1.58
C ASN A 59 -21.29 10.26 -2.44
N PHE A 60 -21.36 9.53 -3.55
CA PHE A 60 -20.23 9.36 -4.45
C PHE A 60 -19.92 10.61 -5.25
N TYR A 61 -20.95 11.29 -5.78
CA TYR A 61 -20.78 12.53 -6.52
C TYR A 61 -20.40 13.67 -5.58
N ASP A 62 -21.16 13.85 -4.50
CA ASP A 62 -20.94 14.88 -3.50
C ASP A 62 -19.58 14.70 -2.85
N GLY A 63 -19.22 13.47 -2.47
CA GLY A 63 -17.87 13.15 -1.99
C GLY A 63 -16.78 13.50 -3.02
N TRP A 64 -17.01 13.24 -4.31
CA TRP A 64 -16.03 13.52 -5.37
C TRP A 64 -15.69 15.02 -5.53
N VAL A 65 -16.64 15.90 -5.20
CA VAL A 65 -16.50 17.36 -5.31
C VAL A 65 -16.57 18.10 -3.97
N ALA A 66 -16.67 17.39 -2.84
CA ALA A 66 -16.85 17.97 -1.51
C ALA A 66 -15.67 18.85 -1.06
N LEU A 67 -14.47 18.59 -1.59
CA LEU A 67 -13.25 19.31 -1.25
C LEU A 67 -12.99 20.44 -2.25
N ARG A 68 -12.18 21.43 -1.84
CA ARG A 68 -11.72 22.53 -2.71
C ARG A 68 -11.04 22.04 -4.00
N VAL A 69 -10.48 20.83 -3.94
CA VAL A 69 -9.86 20.14 -5.07
C VAL A 69 -10.60 18.82 -5.25
N SER A 70 -11.02 18.52 -6.49
CA SER A 70 -11.79 17.31 -6.78
C SER A 70 -10.95 16.05 -6.57
N PHE A 71 -11.62 14.94 -6.27
CA PHE A 71 -10.96 13.64 -6.13
C PHE A 71 -10.24 13.20 -7.40
N THR A 72 -10.67 13.66 -8.58
CA THR A 72 -9.95 13.43 -9.84
C THR A 72 -8.48 13.84 -9.74
N THR A 73 -8.19 15.01 -9.17
CA THR A 73 -6.81 15.50 -9.04
C THR A 73 -6.02 14.63 -8.05
N PHE A 74 -6.62 14.21 -6.93
CA PHE A 74 -5.94 13.31 -5.99
C PHE A 74 -5.61 11.95 -6.62
N TYR A 75 -6.55 11.39 -7.39
CA TYR A 75 -6.33 10.14 -8.14
C TYR A 75 -5.24 10.31 -9.19
N GLN A 76 -5.28 11.37 -9.99
CA GLN A 76 -4.27 11.65 -11.01
C GLN A 76 -2.87 11.82 -10.41
N ASN A 77 -2.75 12.61 -9.35
CA ASN A 77 -1.48 12.81 -8.64
C ASN A 77 -0.94 11.49 -8.08
N SER A 78 -1.79 10.73 -7.40
CA SER A 78 -1.40 9.44 -6.82
C SER A 78 -0.99 8.42 -7.88
N PHE A 79 -1.74 8.36 -8.98
CA PHE A 79 -1.45 7.48 -10.11
C PHE A 79 -0.12 7.83 -10.79
N LEU A 80 0.13 9.13 -11.03
CA LEU A 80 1.38 9.61 -11.58
C LEU A 80 2.57 9.22 -10.69
N ILE A 81 2.48 9.50 -9.39
CA ILE A 81 3.53 9.17 -8.42
C ILE A 81 3.75 7.65 -8.37
N ALA A 82 2.68 6.85 -8.34
CA ALA A 82 2.76 5.40 -8.26
C ALA A 82 3.44 4.79 -9.50
N ILE A 83 3.10 5.24 -10.71
CA ILE A 83 3.73 4.73 -11.95
C ILE A 83 5.24 4.96 -11.94
N PHE A 84 5.68 6.19 -11.67
CA PHE A 84 7.10 6.49 -11.66
C PHE A 84 7.83 5.75 -10.54
N ALA A 85 7.22 5.67 -9.35
CA ALA A 85 7.78 4.90 -8.24
C ALA A 85 7.96 3.43 -8.60
N VAL A 86 6.95 2.77 -9.19
CA VAL A 86 7.01 1.35 -9.54
C VAL A 86 8.06 1.08 -10.63
N ILE A 87 8.07 1.89 -11.70
CA ILE A 87 9.02 1.71 -12.81
C ILE A 87 10.46 1.88 -12.32
N GLY A 88 10.73 2.97 -11.59
CA GLY A 88 12.06 3.26 -11.06
C GLY A 88 12.53 2.20 -10.07
N ASN A 89 11.67 1.87 -9.10
CA ASN A 89 12.00 0.88 -8.07
C ASN A 89 12.27 -0.50 -8.69
N LEU A 90 11.43 -0.94 -9.63
CA LEU A 90 11.64 -2.22 -10.32
C LEU A 90 12.96 -2.23 -11.10
N ALA A 91 13.29 -1.15 -11.81
CA ALA A 91 14.54 -1.05 -12.56
C ALA A 91 15.76 -1.03 -11.62
N ALA A 92 15.74 -0.19 -10.58
CA ALA A 92 16.82 -0.04 -9.60
C ALA A 92 17.05 -1.35 -8.81
N CYS A 93 15.99 -1.95 -8.29
CA CYS A 93 16.05 -3.21 -7.55
C CYS A 93 16.52 -4.36 -8.44
N SER A 94 16.00 -4.49 -9.67
CA SER A 94 16.39 -5.57 -10.58
C SER A 94 17.87 -5.47 -10.97
N LEU A 95 18.36 -4.26 -11.28
CA LEU A 95 19.76 -4.04 -11.62
C LEU A 95 20.69 -4.31 -10.43
N THR A 96 20.32 -3.82 -9.25
CA THR A 96 21.08 -4.02 -8.01
C THR A 96 21.12 -5.50 -7.63
N ALA A 97 19.98 -6.19 -7.66
CA ALA A 97 19.89 -7.62 -7.38
C ALA A 97 20.70 -8.44 -8.38
N PHE A 98 20.66 -8.09 -9.67
CA PHE A 98 21.48 -8.75 -10.70
C PHE A 98 22.98 -8.58 -10.43
N ALA A 99 23.42 -7.35 -10.12
CA ALA A 99 24.82 -7.08 -9.79
C ALA A 99 25.28 -7.89 -8.57
N PHE A 100 24.47 -7.94 -7.50
CA PHE A 100 24.79 -8.72 -6.32
C PHE A 100 24.66 -10.23 -6.51
N ALA A 101 23.83 -10.74 -7.42
CA ALA A 101 23.63 -12.17 -7.61
C ALA A 101 24.56 -12.80 -8.65
N ARG A 102 24.92 -12.05 -9.71
CA ARG A 102 25.62 -12.58 -10.89
C ARG A 102 27.02 -12.02 -11.11
N LEU A 103 27.33 -10.81 -10.62
CA LEU A 103 28.63 -10.20 -10.83
C LEU A 103 29.54 -10.40 -9.62
N GLU A 104 30.83 -10.62 -9.90
CA GLU A 104 31.89 -10.58 -8.91
C GLU A 104 32.62 -9.24 -9.04
N PHE A 105 32.51 -8.40 -8.00
CA PHE A 105 33.13 -7.07 -7.98
C PHE A 105 33.82 -6.82 -6.63
N PRO A 106 34.90 -6.02 -6.62
CA PRO A 106 35.63 -5.72 -5.40
C PRO A 106 34.73 -4.98 -4.40
N GLY A 107 34.77 -5.38 -3.13
CA GLY A 107 33.99 -4.73 -2.07
C GLY A 107 32.52 -5.17 -1.96
N ARG A 108 32.07 -6.20 -2.70
CA ARG A 108 30.68 -6.71 -2.65
C ARG A 108 30.11 -6.91 -1.24
N LYS A 109 30.90 -7.47 -0.31
CA LYS A 109 30.45 -7.69 1.07
C LYS A 109 30.22 -6.38 1.83
N ILE A 110 31.03 -5.35 1.58
CA ILE A 110 30.90 -4.03 2.22
C ILE A 110 29.60 -3.37 1.77
N TRP A 111 29.37 -3.29 0.45
CA TRP A 111 28.16 -2.69 -0.11
C TRP A 111 26.89 -3.44 0.31
N PHE A 112 26.94 -4.77 0.38
CA PHE A 112 25.81 -5.56 0.88
C PHE A 112 25.50 -5.27 2.35
N THR A 113 26.54 -5.18 3.19
CA THR A 113 26.38 -4.87 4.62
C THR A 113 25.86 -3.45 4.83
N LEU A 114 26.36 -2.47 4.06
CA LEU A 114 25.87 -1.09 4.10
C LEU A 114 24.40 -1.00 3.70
N MET A 115 24.00 -1.67 2.61
CA MET A 115 22.60 -1.72 2.16
C MET A 115 21.69 -2.28 3.26
N LEU A 116 22.05 -3.42 3.85
CA LEU A 116 21.29 -3.98 4.97
C LEU A 116 21.24 -3.02 6.17
N GLY A 117 22.36 -2.36 6.50
CA GLY A 117 22.42 -1.37 7.57
C GLY A 117 21.48 -0.19 7.33
N THR A 118 21.38 0.31 6.09
CA THR A 118 20.46 1.41 5.76
C THR A 118 18.99 1.00 5.85
N LEU A 119 18.64 -0.25 5.54
CA LEU A 119 17.27 -0.76 5.66
C LEU A 119 16.80 -0.92 7.12
N MET A 120 17.73 -1.01 8.07
CA MET A 120 17.41 -1.10 9.51
C MET A 120 17.13 0.26 10.14
N LEU A 121 17.38 1.37 9.45
CA LEU A 121 17.11 2.70 9.99
C LEU A 121 15.61 2.95 10.06
N PRO A 122 15.07 3.41 11.21
CA PRO A 122 13.65 3.68 11.33
C PRO A 122 13.27 4.92 10.51
N TYR A 123 12.21 4.82 9.72
CA TYR A 123 11.73 5.90 8.84
C TYR A 123 11.55 7.26 9.55
N HIS A 124 11.16 7.24 10.82
CA HIS A 124 10.95 8.47 11.61
C HIS A 124 12.23 9.30 11.80
N VAL A 125 13.43 8.70 11.80
CA VAL A 125 14.68 9.46 11.96
C VAL A 125 15.18 10.06 10.64
N THR A 126 14.75 9.52 9.51
CA THR A 126 15.15 10.02 8.17
C THR A 126 14.20 11.08 7.64
N LEU A 127 12.94 11.09 8.08
CA LEU A 127 11.90 12.02 7.60
C LEU A 127 12.29 13.50 7.72
N VAL A 128 12.71 13.96 8.91
CA VAL A 128 13.04 15.38 9.12
C VAL A 128 14.28 15.81 8.31
N PRO A 129 15.41 15.07 8.34
CA PRO A 129 16.55 15.38 7.48
C PRO A 129 16.20 15.39 5.99
N GLN A 130 15.38 14.44 5.53
CA GLN A 130 14.94 14.34 4.14
C GLN A 130 14.09 15.55 3.73
N TYR A 131 13.17 15.98 4.59
CA TYR A 131 12.41 17.22 4.36
C TYR A 131 13.33 18.44 4.26
N VAL A 132 14.27 18.60 5.19
CA VAL A 132 15.23 19.72 5.17
C VAL A 132 16.08 19.70 3.89
N MET A 133 16.46 18.52 3.39
CA MET A 133 17.18 18.38 2.13
C MET A 133 16.35 18.91 0.96
N PHE A 134 15.10 18.50 0.82
CA PHE A 134 14.22 18.98 -0.26
C PHE A 134 13.86 20.46 -0.11
N LEU A 135 13.77 20.97 1.11
CA LEU A 135 13.59 22.40 1.36
C LEU A 135 14.79 23.21 0.85
N LYS A 136 16.02 22.77 1.14
CA LYS A 136 17.24 23.41 0.64
C LYS A 136 17.37 23.32 -0.89
N LEU A 137 16.87 22.25 -1.49
CA LEU A 137 16.83 22.07 -2.94
C LEU A 137 15.70 22.87 -3.62
N GLY A 138 14.80 23.48 -2.86
CA GLY A 138 13.63 24.18 -3.40
C GLY A 138 12.61 23.25 -4.07
N TRP A 139 12.59 21.96 -3.70
CA TRP A 139 11.66 20.96 -4.26
C TRP A 139 10.38 20.79 -3.44
N VAL A 140 10.27 21.51 -2.32
CA VAL A 140 9.04 21.58 -1.52
C VAL A 140 7.92 22.15 -2.39
N ASP A 141 6.69 21.66 -2.17
CA ASP A 141 5.50 21.91 -3.01
C ASP A 141 5.56 21.34 -4.43
N SER A 142 6.40 20.32 -4.67
CA SER A 142 6.43 19.56 -5.93
C SER A 142 6.25 18.05 -5.71
N PHE A 143 6.11 17.28 -6.80
CA PHE A 143 6.05 15.81 -6.73
C PHE A 143 7.43 15.14 -6.55
N LEU A 144 8.53 15.88 -6.76
CA LEU A 144 9.88 15.31 -6.75
C LEU A 144 10.26 14.65 -5.42
N PRO A 145 9.98 15.25 -4.24
CA PRO A 145 10.26 14.62 -2.95
C PRO A 145 9.53 13.28 -2.74
N LEU A 146 8.41 13.08 -3.43
CA LEU A 146 7.60 11.85 -3.33
C LEU A 146 8.02 10.80 -4.35
N ILE A 147 8.49 11.22 -5.53
CA ILE A 147 8.85 10.33 -6.65
C ILE A 147 10.30 9.86 -6.51
N ILE A 148 11.26 10.76 -6.32
CA ILE A 148 12.69 10.45 -6.47
C ILE A 148 13.20 9.40 -5.46
N PRO A 149 12.87 9.48 -4.15
CA PRO A 149 13.28 8.45 -3.19
C PRO A 149 12.76 7.06 -3.56
N LYS A 150 11.49 6.97 -3.97
CA LYS A 150 10.86 5.71 -4.38
C LYS A 150 11.42 5.20 -5.71
N PHE A 151 11.67 6.10 -6.65
CA PHE A 151 12.27 5.77 -7.95
C PHE A 151 13.65 5.14 -7.79
N LEU A 152 14.43 5.60 -6.81
CA LEU A 152 15.76 5.08 -6.50
C LEU A 152 15.75 3.95 -5.44
N ALA A 153 14.58 3.39 -5.13
CA ALA A 153 14.41 2.29 -4.17
C ALA A 153 14.93 2.58 -2.75
N VAL A 154 14.88 3.84 -2.30
CA VAL A 154 15.33 4.24 -0.95
C VAL A 154 14.32 3.86 0.12
N ASP A 155 13.02 4.04 -0.17
CA ASP A 155 11.90 3.78 0.74
C ASP A 155 11.02 2.61 0.23
N ALA A 156 11.65 1.58 -0.33
CA ALA A 156 11.00 0.44 -0.99
C ALA A 156 10.67 -0.72 -0.02
#